data_AF-A0A6P7QB32-F1
#
_entry.id   AF-A0A6P7QB32-F1
#
_cell.length_a   1.000
_cell.length_b   1.000
_cell.length_c   1.000
_cell.angle_alpha   90.00
_cell.angle_beta   90.00
_cell.angle_gamma   90.00
#
_symmetry.space_group_name_H-M   'P 1'
#
loop_
_entity.id
_entity.type
_entity.pdbx_description
1 polymer ?
#
loop_
_entity_poly.entity_id
_entity_poly.type
_entity_poly.pdbx_seq_one_letter_code
_entity_poly.pdbx_strand_id
1 'polypeptide(L)'
;MLPSLIQPCSWTLLLLLMSNLFLWEKVSSVPINASEAVLSDLKDLFDNATVLSGEMAKLGVSMRKEFFMNSFSSDKFNKIILDLHKSTEKITQAFNSCHTVPINVPETVEDVRKTSFEDFLKMVLHTLLAWKEPLKHLVTELSALPECPYRILSKAKAIEAKNKDLLEYIIRIISIVNPAIKENEDYPTWSDLDSLKAADKETQFFALYMFSFCLRLDLETIDFLVNFLKCLLLYDDVCYSEF
;
A
#
# COMPACT_ATOMS: atom_id res chain seq x y z
N MET A 1 45.79 -61.77 17.51
CA MET A 1 44.50 -61.42 16.88
C MET A 1 43.86 -60.31 17.73
N LEU A 2 43.74 -59.09 17.19
CA LEU A 2 42.67 -58.14 17.59
C LEU A 2 41.39 -58.55 16.82
N PRO A 3 40.14 -58.14 17.17
CA PRO A 3 39.67 -56.86 17.76
C PRO A 3 38.71 -57.10 18.97
N SER A 4 37.91 -56.20 19.54
CA SER A 4 37.82 -54.76 19.86
C SER A 4 36.37 -54.51 20.36
N LEU A 5 36.11 -53.37 21.05
CA LEU A 5 34.81 -52.65 21.15
C LEU A 5 33.73 -53.32 22.05
N ILE A 6 33.04 -52.69 23.03
CA ILE A 6 32.55 -51.31 23.24
C ILE A 6 32.22 -51.05 24.74
N GLN A 7 32.47 -49.81 25.19
CA GLN A 7 32.04 -49.12 26.43
C GLN A 7 30.62 -48.53 26.23
N PRO A 8 29.75 -48.32 27.25
CA PRO A 8 29.75 -47.07 28.04
C PRO A 8 29.21 -47.36 29.49
N CYS A 9 28.92 -46.49 30.44
CA CYS A 9 28.58 -45.08 30.50
C CYS A 9 28.53 -44.74 32.01
N SER A 10 29.25 -43.73 32.51
CA SER A 10 28.92 -43.05 33.79
C SER A 10 29.89 -41.90 34.02
N TRP A 11 29.51 -40.70 33.58
CA TRP A 11 30.06 -39.45 34.12
C TRP A 11 28.93 -38.45 34.25
N THR A 12 28.59 -38.21 35.51
CA THR A 12 27.64 -37.24 36.00
C THR A 12 28.18 -35.82 35.81
N LEU A 13 27.24 -34.89 35.63
CA LEU A 13 27.24 -33.52 36.17
C LEU A 13 27.91 -32.38 35.36
N LEU A 14 27.16 -31.28 35.34
CA LEU A 14 27.44 -29.92 34.86
C LEU A 14 27.41 -29.70 33.35
N LEU A 15 26.28 -29.16 32.88
CA LEU A 15 26.19 -27.94 32.05
C LEU A 15 24.70 -27.54 31.95
N LEU A 16 24.13 -27.09 33.07
CA LEU A 16 22.74 -26.63 33.18
C LEU A 16 22.63 -25.09 33.23
N LEU A 17 23.62 -24.38 32.69
CA LEU A 17 23.68 -22.94 32.84
C LEU A 17 24.48 -22.29 31.71
N MET A 18 23.95 -22.34 30.47
CA MET A 18 24.31 -21.35 29.46
C MET A 18 23.08 -21.02 28.62
N SER A 19 22.70 -19.75 28.72
CA SER A 19 22.06 -18.99 27.65
C SER A 19 20.54 -19.07 27.51
N ASN A 20 19.87 -18.73 28.61
CA ASN A 20 18.63 -17.95 28.63
C ASN A 20 18.81 -16.53 28.02
N LEU A 21 19.52 -16.41 26.88
CA LEU A 21 19.84 -15.15 26.20
C LEU A 21 19.17 -15.03 24.81
N PHE A 22 18.34 -16.01 24.44
CA PHE A 22 17.33 -15.84 23.40
C PHE A 22 15.96 -15.60 24.05
N LEU A 23 15.91 -14.70 25.03
CA LEU A 23 14.71 -13.90 25.20
C LEU A 23 14.70 -12.98 23.98
N TRP A 24 14.08 -13.45 22.89
CA TRP A 24 13.51 -12.54 21.93
C TRP A 24 12.77 -11.50 22.74
N GLU A 25 13.25 -10.27 22.64
CA GLU A 25 12.51 -9.08 23.01
C GLU A 25 11.21 -9.23 22.22
N LYS A 26 10.18 -9.76 22.89
CA LYS A 26 8.82 -9.66 22.40
C LYS A 26 8.62 -8.16 22.30
N VAL A 27 8.78 -7.63 21.09
CA VAL A 27 8.04 -6.46 20.68
C VAL A 27 6.60 -6.96 20.63
N SER A 28 6.01 -7.15 21.81
CA SER A 28 4.57 -7.18 21.92
C SER A 28 4.16 -5.82 21.39
N SER A 29 3.53 -5.83 20.22
CA SER A 29 2.50 -4.86 19.93
C SER A 29 1.77 -4.60 21.25
N VAL A 30 1.87 -3.39 21.77
CA VAL A 30 1.16 -3.04 23.00
C VAL A 30 -0.29 -3.40 22.72
N PRO A 31 -0.91 -4.35 23.45
CA PRO A 31 -2.29 -4.67 23.21
C PRO A 31 -3.03 -3.35 23.37
N ILE A 32 -3.74 -2.91 22.34
CA ILE A 32 -4.58 -1.72 22.46
C ILE A 32 -5.49 -2.04 23.65
N ASN A 33 -5.26 -1.38 24.79
CA ASN A 33 -5.97 -1.62 26.04
C ASN A 33 -7.35 -0.97 25.93
N ALA A 34 -8.12 -1.43 24.95
CA ALA A 34 -9.41 -0.94 24.57
C ALA A 34 -10.49 -1.76 25.28
N SER A 35 -11.53 -1.05 25.72
CA SER A 35 -12.76 -1.73 26.13
C SER A 35 -13.34 -2.56 24.97
N GLU A 36 -14.13 -3.58 25.28
CA GLU A 36 -14.80 -4.42 24.28
C GLU A 36 -15.64 -3.59 23.28
N ALA A 37 -16.28 -2.51 23.76
CA ALA A 37 -17.01 -1.58 22.91
C ALA A 37 -16.10 -0.86 21.90
N VAL A 38 -14.95 -0.35 22.35
CA VAL A 38 -13.97 0.33 21.49
C VAL A 38 -13.38 -0.64 20.46
N LEU A 39 -13.12 -1.89 20.85
CA LEU A 39 -12.65 -2.92 19.92
C LEU A 39 -13.71 -3.25 18.86
N SER A 40 -14.99 -3.33 19.26
CA SER A 40 -16.10 -3.51 18.33
C SER A 40 -16.19 -2.35 17.32
N ASP A 41 -16.11 -1.11 17.80
CA ASP A 41 -16.16 0.09 16.94
C ASP A 41 -14.98 0.10 15.94
N LEU A 42 -13.76 -0.21 16.40
CA LEU A 42 -12.60 -0.33 15.52
C LEU A 42 -12.77 -1.42 14.47
N LYS A 43 -13.31 -2.58 14.85
CA LYS A 43 -13.59 -3.67 13.93
C LYS A 43 -14.56 -3.23 12.82
N ASP A 44 -15.64 -2.55 13.17
CA ASP A 44 -16.63 -2.06 12.21
C ASP A 44 -16.04 -0.99 11.28
N LEU A 45 -15.19 -0.11 11.79
CA LEU A 45 -14.45 0.86 10.97
C LEU A 45 -13.52 0.17 9.98
N PHE A 46 -12.75 -0.83 10.42
CA PHE A 46 -11.89 -1.62 9.53
C PHE A 46 -12.67 -2.47 8.53
N ASP A 47 -13.81 -3.05 8.91
CA ASP A 47 -14.69 -3.78 7.99
C ASP A 47 -15.11 -2.89 6.82
N ASN A 48 -15.53 -1.65 7.11
CA ASN A 48 -15.88 -0.67 6.08
C ASN A 48 -14.67 -0.22 5.26
N ALA A 49 -13.53 0.05 5.92
CA ALA A 49 -12.30 0.47 5.26
C ALA A 49 -11.81 -0.61 4.27
N THR A 50 -11.82 -1.88 4.66
CA THR A 50 -11.45 -3.02 3.81
C THR A 50 -12.35 -3.16 2.59
N VAL A 51 -13.66 -2.96 2.74
CA VAL A 51 -14.59 -3.00 1.59
C VAL A 51 -14.25 -1.87 0.60
N LEU A 52 -14.05 -0.65 1.10
CA LEU A 52 -13.72 0.50 0.26
C LEU A 52 -12.36 0.36 -0.43
N SER A 53 -11.32 -0.05 0.31
CA SER A 53 -9.97 -0.24 -0.26
C SER A 53 -9.97 -1.30 -1.35
N GLY A 54 -10.65 -2.43 -1.14
CA GLY A 54 -10.75 -3.51 -2.12
C GLY A 54 -11.54 -3.10 -3.37
N GLU A 55 -12.60 -2.29 -3.21
CA GLU A 55 -13.32 -1.72 -4.36
C GLU A 55 -12.45 -0.74 -5.14
N MET A 56 -11.67 0.11 -4.46
CA MET A 56 -10.75 1.05 -5.11
C MET A 56 -9.65 0.32 -5.88
N ALA A 57 -9.00 -0.69 -5.29
CA ALA A 57 -7.99 -1.51 -5.97
C ALA A 57 -8.55 -2.13 -7.26
N LYS A 58 -9.74 -2.73 -7.19
CA LYS A 58 -10.43 -3.29 -8.37
C LYS A 58 -10.72 -2.22 -9.43
N LEU A 59 -11.18 -1.03 -9.01
CA LEU A 59 -11.42 0.08 -9.92
C LEU A 59 -10.13 0.58 -10.57
N GLY A 60 -9.01 0.66 -9.84
CA GLY A 60 -7.69 1.05 -10.36
C GLY A 60 -7.21 0.10 -11.45
N VAL A 61 -7.24 -1.21 -11.18
CA VAL A 61 -6.92 -2.26 -12.17
C VAL A 61 -7.84 -2.16 -13.39
N SER A 62 -9.14 -2.03 -13.16
CA SER A 62 -10.14 -1.96 -14.22
C SER A 62 -9.96 -0.70 -15.08
N MET A 63 -9.70 0.45 -14.47
CA MET A 63 -9.47 1.72 -15.18
C MET A 63 -8.20 1.65 -16.02
N ARG A 64 -7.10 1.14 -15.46
CA ARG A 64 -5.85 0.93 -16.23
C ARG A 64 -6.09 0.01 -17.42
N LYS A 65 -6.84 -1.08 -17.24
CA LYS A 65 -7.21 -1.98 -18.35
C LYS A 65 -7.99 -1.27 -19.46
N GLU A 66 -8.93 -0.40 -19.11
CA GLU A 66 -9.68 0.39 -20.10
C GLU A 66 -8.76 1.30 -20.92
N PHE A 67 -7.74 1.90 -20.31
CA PHE A 67 -6.75 2.68 -21.06
C PHE A 67 -5.96 1.83 -22.08
N PHE A 68 -5.68 0.55 -21.80
CA PHE A 68 -4.99 -0.33 -22.75
C PHE A 68 -5.90 -0.87 -23.85
N MET A 69 -7.20 -1.01 -23.59
CA MET A 69 -8.13 -1.67 -24.51
C MET A 69 -8.92 -0.70 -25.38
N ASN A 70 -9.08 0.55 -24.95
CA ASN A 70 -9.86 1.53 -25.68
C ASN A 70 -8.99 2.25 -26.74
N SER A 71 -9.53 2.42 -27.95
CA SER A 71 -8.86 3.10 -29.06
C SER A 71 -8.45 4.55 -28.75
N PHE A 72 -9.08 5.18 -27.75
CA PHE A 72 -8.70 6.49 -27.23
C PHE A 72 -7.23 6.56 -26.80
N SER A 73 -6.69 5.49 -26.21
CA SER A 73 -5.38 5.49 -25.54
C SER A 73 -4.50 4.29 -25.85
N SER A 74 -5.07 3.19 -26.36
CA SER A 74 -4.39 1.90 -26.51
C SER A 74 -3.06 2.01 -27.27
N ASP A 75 -3.04 2.70 -28.40
CA ASP A 75 -1.86 2.76 -29.27
C ASP A 75 -0.71 3.51 -28.59
N LYS A 76 -1.02 4.61 -27.91
CA LYS A 76 -0.05 5.40 -27.15
C LYS A 76 0.46 4.61 -25.93
N PHE A 77 -0.44 3.99 -25.18
CA PHE A 77 -0.07 3.18 -24.01
C PHE A 77 0.80 1.98 -24.38
N ASN A 78 0.48 1.30 -25.49
CA ASN A 78 1.28 0.19 -26.01
C ASN A 78 2.67 0.67 -26.45
N LYS A 79 2.76 1.81 -27.15
CA LYS A 79 4.04 2.41 -27.53
C LYS A 79 4.90 2.77 -26.31
N ILE A 80 4.29 3.32 -25.25
CA ILE A 80 4.98 3.66 -24.00
C ILE A 80 5.52 2.40 -23.33
N ILE A 81 4.70 1.34 -23.20
CA ILE A 81 5.17 0.05 -22.65
C ILE A 81 6.34 -0.49 -23.45
N LEU A 82 6.24 -0.50 -24.78
CA LEU A 82 7.31 -1.01 -25.64
C LEU A 82 8.60 -0.19 -25.46
N ASP A 83 8.51 1.11 -25.24
CA ASP A 83 9.69 1.95 -24.98
C ASP A 83 10.31 1.70 -23.61
N LEU A 84 9.49 1.57 -22.56
CA LEU A 84 9.94 1.26 -21.21
C LEU A 84 10.64 -0.11 -21.16
N HIS A 85 10.13 -1.11 -21.87
CA HIS A 85 10.71 -2.45 -21.89
C HIS A 85 12.01 -2.59 -22.70
N LYS A 86 12.50 -1.51 -23.33
CA LYS A 86 13.80 -1.53 -24.01
C LYS A 86 14.98 -1.65 -23.03
N SER A 87 14.83 -1.20 -21.79
CA SER A 87 15.85 -1.37 -20.76
C SER A 87 15.25 -1.46 -19.37
N THR A 88 15.86 -2.30 -18.52
CA THR A 88 15.48 -2.42 -17.11
C THR A 88 15.59 -1.08 -16.37
N GLU A 89 16.58 -0.25 -16.72
CA GLU A 89 16.76 1.09 -16.16
C GLU A 89 15.54 1.99 -16.35
N LYS A 90 14.92 1.99 -17.54
CA LYS A 90 13.71 2.77 -17.80
C LYS A 90 12.52 2.28 -16.99
N ILE A 91 12.39 0.96 -16.82
CA ILE A 91 11.36 0.37 -15.97
C ILE A 91 11.56 0.86 -14.53
N THR A 92 12.76 0.72 -13.99
CA THR A 92 13.11 1.18 -12.63
C THR A 92 12.87 2.67 -12.47
N GLN A 93 13.24 3.50 -13.44
CA GLN A 93 12.99 4.94 -13.42
C GLN A 93 11.49 5.26 -13.41
N ALA A 94 10.67 4.52 -14.17
CA ALA A 94 9.22 4.68 -14.17
C ALA A 94 8.61 4.36 -12.80
N PHE A 95 9.01 3.24 -12.17
CA PHE A 95 8.61 2.93 -10.79
C PHE A 95 9.02 4.04 -9.81
N ASN A 96 10.26 4.50 -9.89
CA ASN A 96 10.80 5.52 -8.99
C ASN A 96 10.23 6.94 -9.23
N SER A 97 9.42 7.13 -10.28
CA SER A 97 8.80 8.43 -10.59
C SER A 97 7.44 8.64 -9.92
N CYS A 98 6.87 7.61 -9.29
CA CYS A 98 5.64 7.77 -8.51
C CYS A 98 5.91 8.70 -7.31
N HIS A 99 5.07 9.71 -7.11
CA HIS A 99 5.29 10.72 -6.07
C HIS A 99 5.20 10.14 -4.66
N THR A 100 4.60 8.96 -4.50
CA THR A 100 4.41 8.23 -3.24
C THR A 100 5.58 7.34 -2.85
N VAL A 101 6.61 7.17 -3.69
CA VAL A 101 7.83 6.40 -3.37
C VAL A 101 8.43 6.77 -2.00
N PRO A 102 8.48 8.03 -1.55
CA PRO A 102 9.01 8.38 -0.23
C PRO A 102 8.23 7.82 0.97
N ILE A 103 7.01 7.30 0.80
CA ILE A 103 6.23 6.67 1.88
C ILE A 103 6.86 5.34 2.33
N ASN A 104 7.72 4.74 1.48
CA ASN A 104 8.56 3.57 1.78
C ASN A 104 7.84 2.44 2.53
N VAL A 105 6.98 1.72 1.82
CA VAL A 105 6.26 0.56 2.38
C VAL A 105 7.23 -0.62 2.55
N PRO A 106 7.23 -1.32 3.70
CA PRO A 106 8.12 -2.45 3.94
C PRO A 106 7.95 -3.58 2.90
N GLU A 107 9.06 -4.06 2.34
CA GLU A 107 9.05 -5.10 1.30
C GLU A 107 9.46 -6.48 1.83
N THR A 108 10.18 -6.53 2.96
CA THR A 108 10.67 -7.79 3.54
C THR A 108 9.90 -8.16 4.80
N VAL A 109 9.78 -9.46 5.08
CA VAL A 109 9.17 -9.97 6.32
C VAL A 109 9.85 -9.38 7.56
N GLU A 110 11.16 -9.15 7.50
CA GLU A 110 11.92 -8.56 8.59
C GLU A 110 11.53 -7.10 8.82
N ASP A 111 11.41 -6.30 7.77
CA ASP A 111 11.02 -4.89 7.85
C ASP A 111 9.56 -4.75 8.29
N VAL A 112 8.68 -5.62 7.78
CA VAL A 112 7.27 -5.68 8.18
C VAL A 112 7.15 -5.90 9.69
N ARG A 113 7.92 -6.84 10.26
CA ARG A 113 7.91 -7.13 11.72
C ARG A 113 8.47 -6.00 12.58
N LYS A 114 9.34 -5.15 12.02
CA LYS A 114 9.91 -3.99 12.72
C LYS A 114 9.02 -2.76 12.64
N THR A 115 8.06 -2.75 11.73
CA THR A 115 7.18 -1.60 11.49
C THR A 115 6.03 -1.61 12.50
N SER A 116 5.78 -0.48 13.14
CA SER A 116 4.70 -0.39 14.13
C SER A 116 3.32 -0.32 13.46
N PHE A 117 2.27 -0.68 14.20
CA PHE A 117 0.87 -0.50 13.76
C PHE A 117 0.58 0.96 13.38
N GLU A 118 1.14 1.91 14.12
CA GLU A 118 1.00 3.34 13.87
C GLU A 118 1.68 3.77 12.56
N ASP A 119 2.87 3.24 12.28
CA ASP A 119 3.59 3.53 11.04
C ASP A 119 2.84 3.00 9.83
N PHE A 120 2.26 1.79 9.90
CA PHE A 120 1.38 1.27 8.86
C PHE A 120 0.14 2.15 8.65
N LEU A 121 -0.49 2.63 9.73
CA LEU A 121 -1.61 3.57 9.63
C LEU A 121 -1.20 4.89 8.96
N LYS A 122 -0.02 5.43 9.30
CA LYS A 122 0.53 6.63 8.67
C LYS A 122 0.80 6.43 7.18
N MET A 123 1.31 5.26 6.77
CA MET A 123 1.50 4.95 5.36
C MET A 123 0.18 5.01 4.59
N VAL A 124 -0.90 4.41 5.12
CA VAL A 124 -2.23 4.49 4.50
C VAL A 124 -2.73 5.94 4.46
N LEU A 125 -2.66 6.67 5.57
CA LEU A 125 -3.08 8.07 5.67
C LEU A 125 -2.35 8.95 4.64
N HIS A 126 -1.03 8.92 4.62
CA HIS A 126 -0.20 9.75 3.73
C HIS A 126 -0.43 9.42 2.27
N THR A 127 -0.66 8.14 1.93
CA THR A 127 -0.97 7.74 0.55
C THR A 127 -2.32 8.32 0.10
N LEU A 128 -3.37 8.20 0.94
CA LEU A 128 -4.70 8.75 0.63
C LEU A 128 -4.68 10.28 0.49
N LEU A 129 -3.90 10.98 1.34
CA LEU A 129 -3.69 12.42 1.26
C LEU A 129 -2.93 12.81 -0.01
N ALA A 130 -1.86 12.08 -0.34
CA ALA A 130 -1.05 12.31 -1.54
C ALA A 130 -1.84 12.14 -2.85
N TRP A 131 -2.93 11.36 -2.85
CA TRP A 131 -3.82 11.19 -4.01
C TRP A 131 -5.03 12.12 -4.05
N LYS A 132 -5.32 12.86 -2.97
CA LYS A 132 -6.52 13.69 -2.84
C LYS A 132 -6.64 14.75 -3.94
N GLU A 133 -5.62 15.58 -4.13
CA GLU A 133 -5.64 16.60 -5.20
C GLU A 133 -5.36 16.01 -6.59
N PRO A 134 -4.41 15.06 -6.77
CA PRO A 134 -4.21 14.42 -8.06
C PRO A 134 -5.46 13.78 -8.66
N LEU A 135 -6.30 13.12 -7.85
CA LEU A 135 -7.54 12.50 -8.34
C LEU A 135 -8.55 13.54 -8.84
N LYS A 136 -8.68 14.67 -8.16
CA LYS A 136 -9.52 15.80 -8.63
C LYS A 136 -9.02 16.34 -9.96
N HIS A 137 -7.70 16.51 -10.10
CA HIS A 137 -7.09 16.95 -11.34
C HIS A 137 -7.33 15.94 -12.46
N LEU A 138 -7.12 14.64 -12.21
CA LEU A 138 -7.40 13.59 -13.19
C LEU A 138 -8.86 13.65 -13.68
N VAL A 139 -9.82 13.75 -12.77
CA VAL A 139 -11.25 13.82 -13.12
C VAL A 139 -11.55 15.06 -13.94
N THR A 140 -10.96 16.20 -13.59
CA THR A 140 -11.10 17.47 -14.32
C THR A 140 -10.56 17.34 -15.74
N GLU A 141 -9.32 16.86 -15.89
CA GLU A 141 -8.67 16.74 -17.21
C GLU A 141 -9.35 15.70 -18.10
N LEU A 142 -9.73 14.53 -17.55
CA LEU A 142 -10.48 13.52 -18.30
C LEU A 142 -11.87 14.03 -18.73
N SER A 143 -12.53 14.86 -17.91
CA SER A 143 -13.82 15.45 -18.27
C SER A 143 -13.71 16.48 -19.38
N ALA A 144 -12.59 17.20 -19.44
CA ALA A 144 -12.31 18.22 -20.45
C ALA A 144 -11.80 17.62 -21.77
N LEU A 145 -11.25 16.39 -21.74
CA LEU A 145 -10.70 15.72 -22.91
C LEU A 145 -11.80 15.27 -23.87
N PRO A 146 -11.82 15.78 -25.12
CA PRO A 146 -12.70 15.26 -26.15
C PRO A 146 -12.46 13.76 -26.33
N GLU A 147 -13.54 13.01 -26.55
CA GLU A 147 -13.50 11.56 -26.80
C GLU A 147 -13.03 10.70 -25.61
N CYS A 148 -12.86 11.28 -24.41
CA CYS A 148 -12.58 10.48 -23.21
C CYS A 148 -13.70 9.44 -22.99
N PRO A 149 -13.39 8.13 -22.96
CA PRO A 149 -14.40 7.11 -22.77
C PRO A 149 -15.11 7.26 -21.42
N TYR A 150 -16.44 7.23 -21.43
CA TYR A 150 -17.25 7.26 -20.20
C TYR A 150 -16.80 6.22 -19.18
N ARG A 151 -16.38 5.03 -19.64
CA ARG A 151 -15.90 3.94 -18.77
C ARG A 151 -14.61 4.25 -18.02
N ILE A 152 -13.76 5.14 -18.55
CA ILE A 152 -12.54 5.61 -17.88
C ILE A 152 -12.93 6.71 -16.89
N LEU A 153 -13.65 7.72 -17.36
CA LEU A 153 -14.06 8.86 -16.53
C LEU A 153 -14.91 8.46 -15.32
N SER A 154 -15.87 7.54 -15.51
CA SER A 154 -16.72 7.05 -14.40
C SER A 154 -15.93 6.32 -13.33
N LYS A 155 -14.88 5.57 -13.71
CA LYS A 155 -14.00 4.90 -12.75
C LYS A 155 -13.11 5.90 -12.01
N ALA A 156 -12.56 6.90 -12.71
CA ALA A 156 -11.79 7.97 -12.06
C ALA A 156 -12.62 8.71 -11.01
N LYS A 157 -13.87 9.08 -11.34
CA LYS A 157 -14.82 9.69 -10.39
C LYS A 157 -15.14 8.79 -9.20
N ALA A 158 -15.32 7.50 -9.45
CA ALA A 158 -15.58 6.53 -8.38
C ALA A 158 -14.37 6.39 -7.43
N ILE A 159 -13.15 6.35 -7.96
CA ILE A 159 -11.92 6.30 -7.17
C ILE A 159 -11.75 7.60 -6.36
N GLU A 160 -11.96 8.76 -6.98
CA GLU A 160 -11.90 10.07 -6.31
C GLU A 160 -12.86 10.12 -5.10
N ALA A 161 -14.13 9.75 -5.30
CA ALA A 161 -15.13 9.74 -4.23
C ALA A 161 -14.75 8.75 -3.12
N LYS A 162 -14.38 7.52 -3.47
CA LYS A 162 -14.00 6.49 -2.50
C LYS A 162 -12.72 6.82 -1.74
N ASN A 163 -11.77 7.52 -2.37
CA ASN A 163 -10.56 8.00 -1.68
C ASN A 163 -10.93 8.96 -0.56
N LYS A 164 -11.90 9.86 -0.80
CA LYS A 164 -12.42 10.75 0.23
C LYS A 164 -13.09 9.97 1.36
N ASP A 165 -13.97 9.04 1.02
CA ASP A 165 -14.70 8.25 2.02
C ASP A 165 -13.74 7.39 2.87
N LEU A 166 -12.78 6.70 2.24
CA LEU A 166 -11.79 5.89 2.93
C LEU A 166 -10.89 6.74 3.83
N LEU A 167 -10.47 7.93 3.38
CA LEU A 167 -9.71 8.86 4.21
C LEU A 167 -10.47 9.23 5.50
N GLU A 168 -11.78 9.46 5.43
CA GLU A 168 -12.60 9.72 6.63
C GLU A 168 -12.61 8.53 7.60
N TYR A 169 -12.69 7.29 7.11
CA TYR A 169 -12.58 6.10 7.96
C TYR A 169 -11.20 5.98 8.62
N ILE A 170 -10.12 6.20 7.88
CA ILE A 170 -8.76 6.13 8.41
C ILE A 170 -8.51 7.20 9.47
N ILE A 171 -9.00 8.43 9.27
CA ILE A 171 -8.94 9.50 10.28
C ILE A 171 -9.68 9.09 11.56
N ARG A 172 -10.87 8.49 11.45
CA ARG A 172 -11.61 7.99 12.63
C ARG A 172 -10.86 6.87 13.35
N ILE A 173 -10.30 5.92 12.62
CA ILE A 173 -9.47 4.85 13.20
C ILE A 173 -8.28 5.46 13.96
N ILE A 174 -7.57 6.39 13.34
CA ILE A 174 -6.44 7.09 13.96
C ILE A 174 -6.87 7.81 15.24
N SER A 175 -8.02 8.50 15.22
CA SER A 175 -8.53 9.20 16.40
C SER A 175 -8.82 8.29 17.61
N ILE A 176 -9.02 6.99 17.37
CA ILE A 176 -9.23 6.00 18.42
C ILE A 176 -7.90 5.36 18.85
N VAL A 177 -7.05 5.02 17.87
CA VAL A 177 -5.78 4.29 18.10
C VAL A 177 -4.71 5.21 18.68
N ASN A 178 -4.41 6.31 18.01
CA ASN A 178 -3.42 7.29 18.44
C ASN A 178 -3.80 8.70 17.96
N PRO A 179 -4.49 9.50 18.82
CA PRO A 179 -4.87 10.88 18.51
C PRO A 179 -3.68 11.83 18.28
N ALA A 180 -2.45 11.42 18.59
CA ALA A 180 -1.26 12.25 18.35
C ALA A 180 -0.85 12.29 16.88
N ILE A 181 -1.27 11.32 16.06
CA ILE A 181 -1.06 11.32 14.61
C ILE A 181 -1.97 12.38 14.00
N LYS A 182 -1.38 13.35 13.29
CA LYS A 182 -2.13 14.47 12.71
C LYS A 182 -2.19 14.37 11.18
N GLU A 183 -3.30 14.82 10.62
CA GLU A 183 -3.49 14.95 9.17
C GLU A 183 -2.53 15.95 8.49
N ASN A 184 -1.87 16.82 9.27
CA ASN A 184 -1.00 17.87 8.78
C ASN A 184 0.50 17.51 8.86
N GLU A 185 0.83 16.24 9.12
CA GLU A 185 2.20 15.74 8.90
C GLU A 185 2.56 15.88 7.40
N ASP A 186 3.84 16.10 7.11
CA ASP A 186 4.30 16.27 5.73
C ASP A 186 4.11 14.96 4.95
N TYR A 187 3.42 15.04 3.80
CA TYR A 187 3.25 13.93 2.86
C TYR A 187 3.73 14.33 1.46
N PRO A 188 4.11 13.36 0.62
CA PRO A 188 4.60 13.67 -0.72
C PRO A 188 3.56 14.37 -1.58
N THR A 189 3.99 15.40 -2.31
CA THR A 189 3.13 16.16 -3.21
C THR A 189 3.37 15.76 -4.65
N TRP A 190 2.28 15.65 -5.41
CA TRP A 190 2.34 15.41 -6.85
C TRP A 190 2.48 16.73 -7.60
N SER A 191 3.46 16.81 -8.50
CA SER A 191 3.81 18.05 -9.22
C SER A 191 3.61 17.98 -10.73
N ASP A 192 3.15 16.85 -11.28
CA ASP A 192 3.12 16.60 -12.73
C ASP A 192 1.82 17.06 -13.42
N LEU A 193 1.18 18.11 -12.87
CA LEU A 193 -0.07 18.66 -13.41
C LEU A 193 0.12 19.27 -14.80
N ASP A 194 1.26 19.91 -15.04
CA ASP A 194 1.55 20.55 -16.32
C ASP A 194 1.65 19.51 -17.46
N SER A 195 2.26 18.35 -17.20
CA SER A 195 2.33 17.26 -18.17
C SER A 195 0.94 16.67 -18.45
N LEU A 196 0.09 16.55 -17.42
CA LEU A 196 -1.29 16.07 -17.60
C LEU A 196 -2.13 17.02 -18.48
N LYS A 197 -1.88 18.33 -18.36
CA LYS A 197 -2.53 19.40 -19.14
C LYS A 197 -1.87 19.68 -20.48
N ALA A 198 -0.79 18.99 -20.82
CA ALA A 198 0.00 19.30 -22.00
C ALA A 198 -0.85 19.27 -23.29
N ALA A 199 -0.66 20.29 -24.13
CA ALA A 199 -1.27 20.31 -25.47
C ALA A 199 -0.67 19.22 -26.38
N ASP A 200 0.61 18.87 -26.15
CA ASP A 200 1.26 17.75 -26.81
C ASP A 200 0.67 16.41 -26.35
N LYS A 201 0.14 15.65 -27.32
CA LYS A 201 -0.55 14.40 -27.07
C LYS A 201 0.38 13.25 -26.71
N GLU A 202 1.69 13.33 -26.94
CA GLU A 202 2.61 12.30 -26.44
C GLU A 202 2.87 12.53 -24.95
N THR A 203 3.20 13.76 -24.55
CA THR A 203 3.39 14.16 -23.15
C THR A 203 2.15 13.89 -22.29
N GLN A 204 0.97 14.33 -22.76
CA GLN A 204 -0.27 14.14 -22.00
C GLN A 204 -0.60 12.67 -21.75
N PHE A 205 -0.46 11.81 -22.77
CA PHE A 205 -0.75 10.39 -22.61
C PHE A 205 0.33 9.64 -21.84
N PHE A 206 1.58 10.11 -21.88
CA PHE A 206 2.62 9.61 -20.99
C PHE A 206 2.30 9.94 -19.52
N ALA A 207 1.87 11.17 -19.23
CA ALA A 207 1.42 11.56 -17.90
C ALA A 207 0.22 10.71 -17.44
N LEU A 208 -0.78 10.48 -18.29
CA LEU A 208 -1.91 9.58 -17.99
C LEU A 208 -1.46 8.13 -17.75
N TYR A 209 -0.48 7.65 -18.52
CA TYR A 209 0.09 6.32 -18.35
C TYR A 209 0.75 6.17 -16.98
N MET A 210 1.61 7.12 -16.61
CA MET A 210 2.32 7.13 -15.32
C MET A 210 1.34 7.32 -14.17
N PHE A 211 0.37 8.23 -14.30
CA PHE A 211 -0.68 8.43 -13.30
C PHE A 211 -1.44 7.14 -13.03
N SER A 212 -1.96 6.48 -14.08
CA SER A 212 -2.71 5.22 -13.93
C SER A 212 -1.85 4.05 -13.46
N PHE A 213 -0.53 4.16 -13.60
CA PHE A 213 0.43 3.15 -13.15
C PHE A 213 0.64 3.26 -11.65
N CYS A 214 1.05 4.44 -11.20
CA CYS A 214 1.27 4.74 -9.79
C CYS A 214 -0.01 4.57 -8.98
N LEU A 215 -1.14 5.09 -9.48
CA LEU A 215 -2.43 4.95 -8.80
C LEU A 215 -2.80 3.47 -8.61
N ARG A 216 -2.62 2.61 -9.62
CA ARG A 216 -2.94 1.19 -9.46
C ARG A 216 -2.09 0.55 -8.37
N LEU A 217 -0.78 0.79 -8.38
CA LEU A 217 0.13 0.25 -7.37
C LEU A 217 -0.28 0.70 -5.97
N ASP A 218 -0.49 1.99 -5.78
CA ASP A 218 -0.83 2.55 -4.47
C ASP A 218 -2.19 2.09 -3.96
N LEU A 219 -3.17 1.89 -4.85
CA LEU A 219 -4.47 1.35 -4.46
C LEU A 219 -4.40 -0.13 -4.05
N GLU A 220 -3.59 -0.93 -4.75
CA GLU A 220 -3.31 -2.32 -4.35
C GLU A 220 -2.58 -2.36 -2.99
N THR A 221 -1.61 -1.47 -2.78
CA THR A 221 -0.89 -1.32 -1.52
C THR A 221 -1.78 -0.85 -0.37
N ILE A 222 -2.67 0.12 -0.59
CA ILE A 222 -3.65 0.55 0.42
C ILE A 222 -4.56 -0.62 0.80
N ASP A 223 -5.07 -1.37 -0.17
CA ASP A 223 -5.92 -2.52 0.11
C ASP A 223 -5.19 -3.57 0.94
N PHE A 224 -3.95 -3.89 0.55
CA PHE A 224 -3.09 -4.77 1.32
C PHE A 224 -2.90 -4.28 2.78
N LEU A 225 -2.49 -3.02 2.96
CA LEU A 225 -2.19 -2.46 4.28
C LEU A 225 -3.42 -2.37 5.19
N VAL A 226 -4.59 -2.02 4.66
CA VAL A 226 -5.83 -1.94 5.44
C VAL A 226 -6.27 -3.34 5.91
N ASN A 227 -6.17 -4.36 5.05
CA ASN A 227 -6.42 -5.74 5.45
C ASN A 227 -5.41 -6.23 6.49
N PHE A 228 -4.14 -5.89 6.32
CA PHE A 228 -3.07 -6.26 7.24
C PHE A 228 -3.27 -5.63 8.62
N LEU A 229 -3.57 -4.32 8.68
CA LEU A 229 -3.90 -3.62 9.92
C LEU A 229 -5.11 -4.22 10.63
N LYS A 230 -6.18 -4.53 9.90
CA LYS A 230 -7.35 -5.23 10.47
C LYS A 230 -6.94 -6.59 11.05
N CYS A 231 -6.09 -7.33 10.36
CA CYS A 231 -5.59 -8.60 10.86
C CYS A 231 -4.81 -8.40 12.16
N LEU A 232 -3.83 -7.47 12.19
CA LEU A 232 -3.03 -7.18 13.38
C LEU A 232 -3.91 -6.80 14.58
N LEU A 233 -4.97 -6.03 14.35
CA LEU A 233 -5.94 -5.67 15.40
C LEU A 233 -6.65 -6.88 16.00
N LEU A 234 -6.98 -7.90 15.20
CA LEU A 234 -7.82 -9.04 15.60
C LEU A 234 -7.03 -10.28 16.02
N TYR A 235 -5.86 -10.50 15.43
CA TYR A 235 -5.12 -11.76 15.50
C TYR A 235 -3.61 -11.59 15.72
N ASP A 236 -3.11 -10.36 15.79
CA ASP A 236 -1.72 -10.01 16.15
C ASP A 236 -0.67 -10.83 15.38
N ASP A 237 0.09 -11.69 16.07
CA ASP A 237 1.20 -12.47 15.51
C ASP A 237 0.81 -13.41 14.35
N VAL A 238 -0.45 -13.84 14.27
CA VAL A 238 -0.92 -14.78 13.22
C VAL A 238 -0.78 -14.16 11.83
N CYS A 239 -0.92 -12.83 11.73
CA CYS A 239 -0.95 -12.10 10.46
C CYS A 239 0.41 -12.07 9.76
N TYR A 240 1.51 -12.24 10.48
CA TYR A 240 2.85 -12.30 9.90
C TYR A 240 3.20 -13.66 9.30
N SER A 241 2.30 -14.65 9.38
CA SER A 241 2.49 -15.98 8.79
C SER A 241 2.00 -16.10 7.34
N GLU A 242 1.29 -15.07 6.85
CA GLU A 242 0.75 -15.01 5.48
C GLU A 242 1.65 -14.22 4.50
N PHE A 243 2.82 -13.77 4.98
CA PHE A 243 3.86 -13.07 4.22
C PHE A 243 4.98 -14.01 3.74
#